data_AF-A0ABC8QPC6-F1
#
_entry.id   AF-A0ABC8QPC6-F1
#
_cell.length_a   1.000
_cell.length_b   1.000
_cell.length_c   1.000
_cell.angle_alpha   90.00
_cell.angle_beta   90.00
_cell.angle_gamma   90.00
#
_symmetry.space_group_name_H-M   'P 1'
#
loop_
_entity.id
_entity.type
_entity.pdbx_description
1 polymer ?
#
loop_
_entity_poly.entity_id
_entity_poly.type
_entity_poly.pdbx_seq_one_letter_code
_entity_poly.pdbx_strand_id
1 'polypeptide(L)'
;MAAGVNRKISAASARSHTRKSKQKTSFPLPSGIVKKILVVFFIGFLAWAYRATQPPPPRKCGSPDGPPVTASRVKLSDGRFLAYKEYGTSKNKAKYKAVFVHGFDCCRHDVATTLSSDVVEDLGVYIVSFDRPGYGESDPNPKQTIKSLALDIEELADQLGLGSKFYVVGFSLGGQLIWTCLKYIPHRLAGASLLAPVVNYWWPGFPVNLSTEAYNQQPVQDQWTLRVAHYIPWLTYWWNTQKWFPSSHQDRELIPHSVSMRKEYEVKCL
;
A
#
# COMPACT_ATOMS: atom_id res chain seq x y z
N MET A 1 -102.70 11.85 35.69
CA MET A 1 -101.46 11.86 36.50
C MET A 1 -101.08 10.40 36.77
N ALA A 2 -100.03 9.75 36.30
CA ALA A 2 -98.95 10.01 35.35
C ALA A 2 -98.56 8.63 34.79
N ALA A 3 -98.47 8.44 33.47
CA ALA A 3 -98.08 7.18 32.85
C ALA A 3 -96.54 7.07 32.85
N GLY A 4 -95.99 6.07 33.53
CA GLY A 4 -94.56 5.79 33.55
C GLY A 4 -94.07 5.15 32.25
N VAL A 5 -93.22 5.84 31.51
CA VAL A 5 -92.54 5.29 30.32
C VAL A 5 -91.20 4.68 30.78
N ASN A 6 -91.15 3.36 30.86
CA ASN A 6 -89.92 2.64 31.19
C ASN A 6 -89.13 2.35 29.89
N ARG A 7 -88.21 3.24 29.50
CA ARG A 7 -87.32 3.03 28.34
C ARG A 7 -86.27 1.97 28.67
N LYS A 8 -86.48 0.73 28.21
CA LYS A 8 -85.44 -0.30 28.16
C LYS A 8 -84.38 0.08 27.13
N ILE A 9 -83.21 0.52 27.60
CA ILE A 9 -82.02 0.71 26.76
C ILE A 9 -81.47 -0.68 26.43
N SER A 10 -81.50 -1.06 25.15
CA SER A 10 -80.92 -2.31 24.67
C SER A 10 -79.41 -2.34 24.89
N ALA A 11 -78.90 -3.43 25.46
CA ALA A 11 -77.47 -3.68 25.66
C ALA A 11 -76.64 -3.65 24.35
N ALA A 12 -77.30 -3.71 23.18
CA ALA A 12 -76.66 -3.53 21.89
C ALA A 12 -76.25 -2.07 21.61
N SER A 13 -76.96 -1.08 22.19
CA SER A 13 -76.67 0.36 22.01
C SER A 13 -75.47 0.83 22.84
N ALA A 14 -75.06 0.08 23.88
CA ALA A 14 -73.91 0.43 24.72
C ALA A 14 -72.57 -0.09 24.16
N ARG A 15 -72.59 -0.99 23.18
CA ARG A 15 -71.38 -1.60 22.59
C ARG A 15 -70.81 -0.83 21.40
N SER A 16 -71.51 0.17 20.86
CA SER A 16 -70.98 1.02 19.78
C SER A 16 -69.97 2.06 20.27
N HIS A 17 -69.97 2.41 21.56
CA HIS A 17 -69.13 3.46 22.14
C HIS A 17 -67.75 3.00 22.65
N THR A 18 -67.42 1.71 22.60
CA THR A 18 -66.13 1.18 23.11
C THR A 18 -65.23 0.55 22.06
N ARG A 19 -65.54 0.68 20.75
CA ARG A 19 -64.55 0.36 19.71
C ARG A 19 -63.54 1.51 19.60
N LYS A 20 -62.62 1.61 20.56
CA LYS A 20 -61.38 2.38 20.39
C LYS A 20 -60.72 1.86 19.12
N SER A 21 -60.74 2.65 18.05
CA SER A 21 -59.90 2.36 16.89
C SER A 21 -58.47 2.29 17.42
N LYS A 22 -57.80 1.15 17.29
CA LYS A 22 -56.34 1.12 17.38
C LYS A 22 -55.84 2.01 16.24
N GLN A 23 -55.64 3.31 16.51
CA GLN A 23 -54.83 4.15 15.67
C GLN A 23 -53.45 3.48 15.66
N LYS A 24 -53.13 2.81 14.56
CA LYS A 24 -51.74 2.48 14.24
C LYS A 24 -51.06 3.84 14.07
N THR A 25 -50.39 4.31 15.11
CA THR A 25 -49.51 5.49 15.06
C THR A 25 -48.25 5.14 14.28
N SER A 26 -48.39 4.81 12.99
CA SER A 26 -47.30 4.96 12.06
C SER A 26 -47.31 6.42 11.64
N PHE A 27 -46.56 7.27 12.36
CA PHE A 27 -46.24 8.60 11.87
C PHE A 27 -45.46 8.42 10.56
N PRO A 28 -46.05 8.71 9.37
CA PRO A 28 -45.29 8.61 8.15
C PRO A 28 -44.34 9.81 8.14
N LEU A 29 -43.04 9.55 8.31
CA LEU A 29 -42.02 10.57 8.10
C LEU A 29 -42.27 11.18 6.70
N PRO A 30 -42.36 12.51 6.56
CA PRO A 30 -42.52 13.17 5.27
C PRO A 30 -41.49 12.61 4.29
N SER A 31 -41.90 12.25 3.07
CA SER A 31 -41.03 11.62 2.06
C SER A 31 -39.69 12.37 1.87
N GLY A 32 -39.69 13.70 1.99
CA GLY A 32 -38.49 14.52 1.96
C GLY A 32 -37.52 14.33 3.14
N ILE A 33 -38.00 13.97 4.33
CA ILE A 33 -37.18 13.67 5.51
C ILE A 33 -36.55 12.28 5.38
N VAL A 34 -37.31 11.27 4.95
CA VAL A 34 -36.76 9.92 4.69
C VAL A 34 -35.66 9.98 3.63
N LYS A 35 -35.89 10.71 2.53
CA LYS A 35 -34.88 10.91 1.48
C LYS A 35 -33.62 11.61 2.02
N LYS A 36 -33.75 12.64 2.84
CA LYS A 36 -32.61 13.32 3.47
C LYS A 36 -31.84 12.39 4.42
N ILE A 37 -32.54 11.61 5.23
CA ILE A 37 -31.94 10.62 6.13
C ILE A 37 -31.16 9.58 5.33
N LEU A 38 -31.74 9.02 4.25
CA LEU A 38 -31.05 8.06 3.38
C LEU A 38 -29.80 8.66 2.73
N VAL A 39 -29.85 9.91 2.28
CA VAL A 39 -28.68 10.61 1.71
C VAL A 39 -27.59 10.80 2.77
N VAL A 40 -27.94 11.20 3.99
CA VAL A 40 -26.97 11.36 5.08
C VAL A 40 -26.34 10.02 5.46
N PHE A 41 -27.14 8.95 5.57
CA PHE A 41 -26.61 7.61 5.81
C PHE A 41 -25.70 7.13 4.68
N PHE A 42 -26.07 7.40 3.43
CA PHE A 42 -25.25 7.04 2.27
C PHE A 42 -23.91 7.79 2.27
N ILE A 43 -23.92 9.11 2.52
CA ILE A 43 -22.68 9.91 2.64
C ILE A 43 -21.85 9.42 3.83
N GLY A 44 -22.47 9.16 4.98
CA GLY A 44 -21.81 8.62 6.16
C GLY A 44 -21.17 7.25 5.90
N PHE A 45 -21.87 6.37 5.19
CA PHE A 45 -21.37 5.08 4.76
C PHE A 45 -20.19 5.22 3.78
N LEU A 46 -20.28 6.11 2.79
CA LEU A 46 -19.17 6.37 1.87
C LEU A 46 -17.93 6.93 2.58
N ALA A 47 -18.12 7.86 3.52
CA ALA A 47 -17.01 8.41 4.31
C ALA A 47 -16.38 7.33 5.21
N TRP A 48 -17.20 6.49 5.84
CA TRP A 48 -16.72 5.36 6.62
C TRP A 48 -15.96 4.35 5.75
N ALA A 49 -16.52 3.96 4.60
CA ALA A 49 -15.90 3.04 3.66
C ALA A 49 -14.56 3.59 3.15
N TYR A 50 -14.52 4.86 2.76
CA TYR A 50 -13.27 5.52 2.34
C TYR A 50 -12.21 5.48 3.44
N ARG A 51 -12.59 5.78 4.70
CA ARG A 51 -11.65 5.70 5.83
C ARG A 51 -11.19 4.27 6.10
N ALA A 52 -12.07 3.28 5.95
CA ALA A 52 -11.76 1.87 6.14
C ALA A 52 -10.80 1.34 5.06
N THR A 53 -10.72 1.98 3.90
CA THR A 53 -9.79 1.60 2.83
C THR A 53 -8.45 2.33 2.87
N GLN A 54 -8.30 3.36 3.72
CA GLN A 54 -7.03 4.04 3.87
C GLN A 54 -6.07 3.28 4.80
N PRO A 55 -4.76 3.26 4.51
CA PRO A 55 -3.77 2.77 5.46
C PRO A 55 -3.77 3.62 6.73
N PRO A 56 -3.41 3.04 7.90
CA PRO A 56 -3.19 3.81 9.11
C PRO A 56 -2.04 4.81 8.89
N PRO A 57 -2.02 5.94 9.64
CA PRO A 57 -0.90 6.85 9.58
C PRO A 57 0.42 6.12 9.92
N PRO A 58 1.49 6.34 9.14
CA PRO A 58 2.76 5.67 9.36
C PRO A 58 3.40 6.10 10.69
N ARG A 59 3.90 5.13 11.45
CA ARG A 59 4.62 5.37 12.71
C ARG A 59 6.10 5.58 12.41
N LYS A 60 6.55 6.83 12.40
CA LYS A 60 7.95 7.18 12.11
C LYS A 60 8.89 6.63 13.18
N CYS A 61 9.97 5.96 12.77
CA CYS A 61 10.97 5.48 13.70
C CYS A 61 11.65 6.65 14.44
N GLY A 62 11.71 6.58 15.77
CA GLY A 62 12.23 7.63 16.64
C GLY A 62 11.22 8.71 17.04
N SER A 63 9.94 8.60 16.65
CA SER A 63 8.85 9.42 17.22
C SER A 63 8.40 8.85 18.59
N PRO A 64 7.72 9.63 19.46
CA PRO A 64 7.31 9.18 20.79
C PRO A 64 6.51 7.87 20.81
N ASP A 65 5.64 7.67 19.81
CA ASP A 65 4.82 6.46 19.65
C ASP A 65 5.36 5.52 18.54
N GLY A 66 6.58 5.80 18.07
CA GLY A 66 7.22 5.10 16.97
C GLY A 66 8.19 4.02 17.44
N PRO A 67 8.53 3.04 16.58
CA PRO A 67 9.61 2.11 16.86
C PRO A 67 10.96 2.83 17.08
N PRO A 68 11.91 2.22 17.81
CA PRO A 68 13.24 2.80 17.96
C PRO A 68 14.00 2.78 16.63
N VAL A 69 14.95 3.70 16.50
CA VAL A 69 15.87 3.75 15.36
C VAL A 69 17.05 2.84 15.66
N THR A 70 17.28 1.88 14.77
CA THR A 70 18.36 0.89 14.85
C THR A 70 19.23 0.86 13.60
N ALA A 71 18.74 1.39 12.47
CA ALA A 71 19.49 1.46 11.22
C ALA A 71 20.39 2.69 11.11
N SER A 72 21.44 2.57 10.30
CA SER A 72 22.11 3.75 9.72
C SER A 72 21.13 4.48 8.80
N ARG A 73 21.11 5.81 8.89
CA ARG A 73 20.20 6.65 8.10
C ARG A 73 20.89 7.89 7.56
N VAL A 74 20.48 8.32 6.36
CA VAL A 74 20.79 9.65 5.83
C VAL A 74 19.56 10.54 5.97
N LYS A 75 19.76 11.83 6.25
CA LYS A 75 18.70 12.83 6.21
C LYS A 75 18.71 13.49 4.83
N LEU A 76 17.59 13.44 4.14
CA LEU A 76 17.37 14.10 2.87
C LEU A 76 17.11 15.60 3.06
N SER A 77 17.22 16.35 1.97
CA SER A 77 17.03 17.79 1.87
C SER A 77 15.63 18.24 2.28
N ASP A 78 14.62 17.39 2.08
CA ASP A 78 13.24 17.62 2.51
C ASP A 78 12.96 17.24 3.98
N GLY A 79 14.00 16.78 4.69
CA GLY A 79 13.97 16.45 6.10
C GLY A 79 13.61 14.99 6.43
N ARG A 80 13.21 14.19 5.44
CA ARG A 80 12.98 12.74 5.61
C ARG A 80 14.28 11.99 5.87
N PHE A 81 14.19 10.86 6.56
CA PHE A 81 15.30 9.92 6.67
C PHE A 81 15.15 8.74 5.71
N LEU A 82 16.25 8.30 5.09
CA LEU A 82 16.35 6.99 4.45
C LEU A 82 17.26 6.09 5.25
N ALA A 83 16.75 4.93 5.65
CA ALA A 83 17.53 3.88 6.28
C ALA A 83 18.27 3.04 5.23
N TYR A 84 19.52 2.71 5.51
CA TYR A 84 20.36 1.97 4.58
C TYR A 84 21.28 0.98 5.29
N LYS A 85 21.83 0.08 4.48
CA LYS A 85 22.83 -0.90 4.86
C LYS A 85 23.90 -0.97 3.77
N GLU A 86 25.15 -1.01 4.20
CA GLU A 86 26.31 -1.18 3.33
C GLU A 86 26.68 -2.66 3.23
N TYR A 87 27.11 -3.10 2.05
CA TYR A 87 27.41 -4.49 1.74
C TYR A 87 28.55 -4.60 0.73
N GLY A 88 29.32 -5.69 0.79
CA GLY A 88 30.45 -5.96 -0.11
C GLY A 88 31.76 -5.27 0.30
N THR A 89 32.62 -5.01 -0.68
CA THR A 89 33.94 -4.40 -0.48
C THR A 89 33.82 -3.02 0.18
N SER A 90 34.77 -2.67 1.05
CA SER A 90 34.78 -1.35 1.68
C SER A 90 34.83 -0.22 0.64
N LYS A 91 34.02 0.84 0.86
CA LYS A 91 33.82 1.95 -0.08
C LYS A 91 35.11 2.57 -0.64
N ASN A 92 36.17 2.62 0.18
CA ASN A 92 37.45 3.23 -0.19
C ASN A 92 38.32 2.33 -1.08
N LYS A 93 38.07 1.01 -1.07
CA LYS A 93 38.79 0.01 -1.88
C LYS A 93 37.98 -0.46 -3.08
N ALA A 94 36.68 -0.17 -3.09
CA ALA A 94 35.76 -0.65 -4.10
C ALA A 94 36.06 -0.04 -5.49
N LYS A 95 36.11 -0.91 -6.49
CA LYS A 95 36.22 -0.57 -7.91
C LYS A 95 34.89 -0.05 -8.47
N TYR A 96 33.79 -0.61 -7.99
CA TYR A 96 32.44 -0.25 -8.39
C TYR A 96 31.59 0.10 -7.17
N LYS A 97 30.74 1.11 -7.29
CA LYS A 97 29.82 1.53 -6.24
C LYS A 97 28.40 1.50 -6.78
N ALA A 98 27.51 0.83 -6.07
CA ALA A 98 26.15 0.60 -6.52
C ALA A 98 25.10 0.93 -5.46
N VAL A 99 23.92 1.36 -5.90
CA VAL A 99 22.71 1.43 -5.07
C VAL A 99 21.79 0.28 -5.46
N PHE A 100 21.38 -0.52 -4.48
CA PHE A 100 20.45 -1.63 -4.65
C PHE A 100 19.03 -1.23 -4.21
N VAL A 101 18.07 -1.35 -5.14
CA VAL A 101 16.66 -1.05 -4.94
C VAL A 101 15.89 -2.36 -4.76
N HIS A 102 15.36 -2.58 -3.56
CA HIS A 102 14.65 -3.82 -3.22
C HIS A 102 13.24 -3.90 -3.82
N GLY A 103 12.72 -5.12 -3.90
CA GLY A 103 11.39 -5.46 -4.42
C GLY A 103 10.23 -5.08 -3.50
N PHE A 104 9.05 -5.59 -3.84
CA PHE A 104 7.85 -5.53 -3.00
C PHE A 104 8.00 -6.51 -1.83
N ASP A 105 7.52 -6.14 -0.65
CA ASP A 105 7.66 -6.92 0.61
C ASP A 105 9.13 -7.28 0.97
N CYS A 106 10.06 -6.40 0.59
CA CYS A 106 11.48 -6.49 0.92
C CYS A 106 11.94 -5.24 1.71
N CYS A 107 13.20 -5.22 2.10
CA CYS A 107 13.87 -4.14 2.81
C CYS A 107 15.36 -4.06 2.43
N ARG A 108 16.10 -3.17 3.09
CA ARG A 108 17.55 -2.97 2.94
C ARG A 108 18.41 -4.22 3.19
N HIS A 109 17.86 -5.27 3.79
CA HIS A 109 18.61 -6.48 4.14
C HIS A 109 18.64 -7.52 2.99
N ASP A 110 17.70 -7.46 2.06
CA ASP A 110 17.51 -8.47 1.01
C ASP A 110 18.59 -8.48 -0.08
N VAL A 111 19.49 -7.49 -0.09
CA VAL A 111 20.65 -7.52 -0.98
C VAL A 111 21.53 -8.75 -0.74
N ALA A 112 21.66 -9.20 0.51
CA ALA A 112 22.50 -10.34 0.89
C ALA A 112 21.92 -11.69 0.46
N THR A 113 20.61 -11.77 0.21
CA THR A 113 19.95 -12.97 -0.30
C THR A 113 19.89 -12.96 -1.83
N THR A 114 19.95 -11.78 -2.44
CA THR A 114 19.90 -11.61 -3.91
C THR A 114 21.28 -11.75 -4.56
N LEU A 115 22.36 -11.36 -3.87
CA LEU A 115 23.72 -11.35 -4.39
C LEU A 115 24.67 -12.14 -3.49
N SER A 116 25.55 -12.94 -4.07
CA SER A 116 26.58 -13.69 -3.32
C SER A 116 27.67 -12.75 -2.79
N SER A 117 27.95 -12.82 -1.48
CA SER A 117 28.98 -11.98 -0.82
C SER A 117 30.34 -12.15 -1.47
N ASP A 118 30.76 -13.40 -1.68
CA ASP A 118 32.08 -13.73 -2.23
C ASP A 118 32.25 -13.11 -3.62
N VAL A 119 31.21 -13.21 -4.46
CA VAL A 119 31.25 -12.62 -5.81
C VAL A 119 31.28 -11.09 -5.76
N VAL A 120 30.49 -10.47 -4.89
CA VAL A 120 30.46 -9.01 -4.72
C VAL A 120 31.82 -8.50 -4.24
N GLU A 121 32.45 -9.20 -3.30
CA GLU A 121 33.75 -8.85 -2.74
C GLU A 121 34.90 -9.08 -3.73
N ASP A 122 34.93 -10.22 -4.41
CA ASP A 122 35.95 -10.56 -5.42
C ASP A 122 35.93 -9.58 -6.60
N LEU A 123 34.75 -9.11 -7.00
CA LEU A 123 34.59 -8.09 -8.04
C LEU A 123 34.91 -6.67 -7.56
N GLY A 124 35.18 -6.48 -6.26
CA GLY A 124 35.49 -5.18 -5.68
C GLY A 124 34.28 -4.25 -5.65
N VAL A 125 33.08 -4.77 -5.43
CA VAL A 125 31.83 -4.00 -5.50
C VAL A 125 31.40 -3.57 -4.10
N TYR A 126 31.14 -2.27 -3.93
CA TYR A 126 30.47 -1.70 -2.77
C TYR A 126 29.00 -1.46 -3.10
N ILE A 127 28.09 -1.97 -2.27
CA ILE A 127 26.65 -1.83 -2.46
C ILE A 127 26.03 -1.14 -1.27
N VAL A 128 25.20 -0.13 -1.54
CA VAL A 128 24.28 0.44 -0.56
C VAL A 128 22.87 -0.03 -0.90
N SER A 129 22.26 -0.79 0.00
CA SER A 129 20.82 -1.07 -0.07
C SER A 129 20.09 -0.17 0.91
N PHE A 130 18.93 0.36 0.53
CA PHE A 130 18.15 1.26 1.37
C PHE A 130 16.69 0.85 1.42
N ASP A 131 16.02 1.15 2.53
CA ASP A 131 14.58 0.99 2.62
C ASP A 131 13.93 2.10 1.78
N ARG A 132 13.10 1.73 0.81
CA ARG A 132 12.32 2.70 0.03
C ARG A 132 11.42 3.54 0.95
N PRO A 133 10.99 4.75 0.55
CA PRO A 133 10.11 5.57 1.38
C PRO A 133 8.88 4.79 1.86
N GLY A 134 8.65 4.77 3.17
CA GLY A 134 7.57 4.01 3.80
C GLY A 134 7.86 2.54 4.09
N TYR A 135 9.08 2.05 3.85
CA TYR A 135 9.53 0.72 4.21
C TYR A 135 10.52 0.78 5.38
N GLY A 136 10.56 -0.29 6.18
CA GLY A 136 11.52 -0.50 7.24
C GLY A 136 11.67 0.72 8.17
N GLU A 137 12.85 1.34 8.16
CA GLU A 137 13.16 2.50 9.01
C GLU A 137 13.28 3.83 8.25
N SER A 138 12.91 3.84 6.97
CA SER A 138 12.81 5.05 6.16
C SER A 138 11.51 5.79 6.42
N ASP A 139 11.57 7.12 6.40
CA ASP A 139 10.39 7.95 6.50
C ASP A 139 9.47 7.76 5.27
N PRO A 140 8.15 7.82 5.47
CA PRO A 140 7.18 7.82 4.38
C PRO A 140 7.31 9.09 3.54
N ASN A 141 7.05 8.97 2.24
CA ASN A 141 6.91 10.11 1.33
C ASN A 141 5.45 10.22 0.86
N PRO A 142 4.58 10.97 1.56
CA PRO A 142 3.17 11.13 1.16
C PRO A 142 3.02 11.94 -0.13
N LYS A 143 4.08 12.63 -0.59
CA LYS A 143 4.12 13.40 -1.83
C LYS A 143 4.94 12.68 -2.90
N GLN A 144 5.09 11.36 -2.78
CA GLN A 144 5.92 10.58 -3.68
C GLN A 144 5.43 10.72 -5.13
N THR A 145 6.39 11.02 -6.00
CA THR A 145 6.24 11.00 -7.45
C THR A 145 7.26 10.03 -8.05
N ILE A 146 7.04 9.62 -9.29
CA ILE A 146 7.99 8.81 -10.07
C ILE A 146 9.38 9.48 -10.09
N LYS A 147 9.43 10.82 -10.21
CA LYS A 147 10.69 11.58 -10.19
C LYS A 147 11.35 11.58 -8.83
N SER A 148 10.57 11.76 -7.75
CA SER A 148 11.14 11.92 -6.40
C SER A 148 11.96 10.71 -5.94
N LEU A 149 11.59 9.48 -6.33
CA LEU A 149 12.37 8.31 -5.95
C LEU A 149 13.77 8.30 -6.57
N ALA A 150 13.90 8.73 -7.84
CA ALA A 150 15.19 8.86 -8.49
C ALA A 150 16.05 9.92 -7.79
N LEU A 151 15.44 11.03 -7.36
CA LEU A 151 16.13 12.08 -6.61
C LEU A 151 16.54 11.61 -5.21
N ASP A 152 15.70 10.82 -4.53
CA ASP A 152 16.05 10.20 -3.25
C ASP A 152 17.29 9.29 -3.38
N ILE A 153 17.40 8.54 -4.47
CA ILE A 153 18.56 7.67 -4.78
C ILE A 153 19.80 8.52 -5.09
N GLU A 154 19.67 9.59 -5.87
CA GLU A 154 20.75 10.52 -6.16
C GLU A 154 21.29 11.16 -4.87
N GLU A 155 20.39 11.68 -4.03
CA GLU A 155 20.75 12.33 -2.77
C GLU A 155 21.37 11.33 -1.78
N LEU A 156 20.85 10.10 -1.68
CA LEU A 156 21.47 9.02 -0.91
C LEU A 156 22.91 8.77 -1.36
N ALA A 157 23.14 8.68 -2.68
CA ALA A 157 24.46 8.44 -3.23
C ALA A 157 25.43 9.61 -2.96
N ASP A 158 24.94 10.85 -3.01
CA ASP A 158 25.72 12.05 -2.67
C ASP A 158 26.12 12.09 -1.20
N GLN A 159 25.14 11.91 -0.30
CA GLN A 159 25.37 11.91 1.16
C GLN A 159 26.36 10.83 1.58
N LEU A 160 26.36 9.68 0.90
CA LEU A 160 27.27 8.57 1.18
C LEU A 160 28.59 8.64 0.40
N GLY A 161 28.77 9.64 -0.47
CA GLY A 161 30.02 9.83 -1.21
C GLY A 161 30.31 8.71 -2.22
N LEU A 162 29.29 8.28 -2.97
CA LEU A 162 29.47 7.29 -4.03
C LEU A 162 30.21 7.87 -5.25
N GLY A 163 30.29 9.19 -5.35
CA GLY A 163 31.01 9.90 -6.41
C GLY A 163 30.10 10.46 -7.49
N SER A 164 30.71 10.94 -8.58
CA SER A 164 29.97 11.61 -9.67
C SER A 164 29.03 10.65 -10.40
N LYS A 165 29.44 9.39 -10.58
CA LYS A 165 28.62 8.33 -11.17
C LYS A 165 28.67 7.04 -10.36
N PHE A 166 27.55 6.34 -10.31
CA PHE A 166 27.39 5.06 -9.62
C PHE A 166 26.47 4.12 -10.40
N TYR A 167 26.47 2.84 -10.05
CA TYR A 167 25.59 1.85 -10.65
C TYR A 167 24.27 1.75 -9.89
N VAL A 168 23.18 1.41 -10.57
CA VAL A 168 21.91 1.06 -9.91
C VAL A 168 21.51 -0.35 -10.26
N VAL A 169 21.08 -1.11 -9.25
CA VAL A 169 20.62 -2.49 -9.41
C VAL A 169 19.25 -2.58 -8.76
N GLY A 170 18.25 -3.04 -9.51
CA GLY A 170 16.90 -3.21 -8.99
C GLY A 170 16.40 -4.63 -9.16
N PHE A 171 15.82 -5.19 -8.10
CA PHE A 171 15.19 -6.52 -8.13
C PHE A 171 13.66 -6.41 -8.12
N SER A 172 12.97 -7.18 -8.96
CA SER A 172 11.50 -7.23 -9.00
C SER A 172 10.89 -5.83 -9.18
N LEU A 173 10.05 -5.37 -8.24
CA LEU A 173 9.52 -4.01 -8.24
C LEU A 173 10.64 -2.95 -8.25
N GLY A 174 11.75 -3.20 -7.55
CA GLY A 174 12.92 -2.34 -7.58
C GLY A 174 13.53 -2.23 -8.97
N GLY A 175 13.50 -3.31 -9.77
CA GLY A 175 13.90 -3.31 -11.18
C GLY A 175 13.04 -2.36 -12.01
N GLN A 176 11.72 -2.36 -11.80
CA GLN A 176 10.83 -1.42 -12.46
C GLN A 176 11.12 0.04 -12.07
N LEU A 177 11.54 0.28 -10.83
CA LEU A 177 11.90 1.63 -10.36
C LEU A 177 13.20 2.15 -10.96
N ILE A 178 14.07 1.29 -11.50
CA ILE A 178 15.30 1.71 -12.20
C ILE A 178 15.00 2.53 -13.46
N TRP A 179 13.86 2.30 -14.13
CA TRP A 179 13.42 3.16 -15.24
C TRP A 179 13.28 4.63 -14.84
N THR A 180 12.92 4.90 -13.59
CA THR A 180 12.86 6.28 -13.07
C THR A 180 14.25 6.90 -12.97
N CYS A 181 15.25 6.13 -12.55
CA CYS A 181 16.63 6.58 -12.47
C CYS A 181 17.19 6.87 -13.86
N LEU A 182 16.97 5.96 -14.80
CA LEU A 182 17.35 6.13 -16.21
C LEU A 182 16.72 7.39 -16.83
N LYS A 183 15.50 7.72 -16.45
CA LYS A 183 14.78 8.90 -16.97
C LYS A 183 15.24 10.21 -16.34
N TYR A 184 15.42 10.24 -15.01
CA TYR A 184 15.54 11.49 -14.26
C TYR A 184 16.95 11.81 -13.77
N ILE A 185 17.81 10.81 -13.61
CA ILE A 185 19.21 11.00 -13.16
C ILE A 185 20.24 10.30 -14.07
N PRO A 186 20.06 10.22 -15.41
CA PRO A 186 20.99 9.49 -16.27
C PRO A 186 22.43 10.02 -16.19
N HIS A 187 22.60 11.30 -15.87
CA HIS A 187 23.91 11.93 -15.68
C HIS A 187 24.70 11.33 -14.49
N ARG A 188 24.01 10.72 -13.52
CA ARG A 188 24.60 10.07 -12.35
C ARG A 188 24.87 8.59 -12.53
N LEU A 189 24.40 7.97 -13.61
CA LEU A 189 24.49 6.52 -13.78
C LEU A 189 25.75 6.14 -14.56
N ALA A 190 26.56 5.28 -13.97
CA ALA A 190 27.63 4.54 -14.65
C ALA A 190 27.06 3.32 -15.39
N GLY A 191 25.96 2.75 -14.87
CA GLY A 191 25.24 1.63 -15.47
C GLY A 191 23.99 1.29 -14.66
N ALA A 192 23.11 0.48 -15.24
CA ALA A 192 21.86 0.06 -14.63
C ALA A 192 21.61 -1.43 -14.88
N SER A 193 21.13 -2.15 -13.85
CA SER A 193 20.74 -3.55 -13.94
C SER A 193 19.34 -3.75 -13.41
N LEU A 194 18.50 -4.45 -14.20
CA LEU A 194 17.12 -4.78 -13.87
C LEU A 194 17.02 -6.31 -13.74
N LEU A 195 16.89 -6.79 -12.52
CA LEU A 195 16.82 -8.21 -12.18
C LEU A 195 15.36 -8.63 -12.01
N ALA A 196 14.86 -9.47 -12.91
CA ALA A 196 13.48 -9.95 -12.92
C ALA A 196 12.43 -8.83 -12.72
N PRO A 197 12.45 -7.73 -13.50
CA PRO A 197 11.60 -6.58 -13.26
C PRO A 197 10.12 -6.93 -13.40
N VAL A 198 9.27 -6.33 -12.56
CA VAL A 198 7.82 -6.40 -12.72
C VAL A 198 7.43 -5.72 -14.03
N VAL A 199 6.66 -6.41 -14.87
CA VAL A 199 6.16 -5.89 -16.14
C VAL A 199 4.90 -5.07 -15.93
N ASN A 200 4.85 -3.87 -16.53
CA ASN A 200 3.62 -3.09 -16.62
C ASN A 200 2.87 -3.46 -17.91
N TYR A 201 1.77 -4.22 -17.78
CA TYR A 201 0.95 -4.66 -18.91
C TYR A 201 0.19 -3.53 -19.63
N TRP A 202 0.14 -2.32 -19.06
CA TRP A 202 -0.50 -1.14 -19.65
C TRP A 202 0.49 -0.13 -20.22
N TRP A 203 1.76 -0.52 -20.43
CA TRP A 203 2.72 0.39 -21.02
C TRP A 203 2.39 0.66 -22.50
N PRO A 204 2.24 1.94 -22.92
CA PRO A 204 1.82 2.25 -24.28
C PRO A 204 2.89 1.94 -25.33
N GLY A 205 4.13 1.69 -24.92
CA GLY A 205 5.23 1.31 -25.80
C GLY A 205 5.24 -0.17 -26.21
N PHE A 206 4.40 -1.02 -25.60
CA PHE A 206 4.29 -2.44 -25.96
C PHE A 206 3.08 -2.71 -26.85
N PRO A 207 3.19 -3.62 -27.84
CA PRO A 207 2.04 -4.06 -28.62
C PRO A 207 0.94 -4.62 -27.73
N VAL A 208 -0.29 -4.08 -27.86
CA VAL A 208 -1.42 -4.41 -26.99
C VAL A 208 -1.73 -5.91 -26.99
N ASN A 209 -1.60 -6.57 -28.14
CA ASN A 209 -1.78 -8.02 -28.25
C ASN A 209 -0.77 -8.80 -27.40
N LEU A 210 0.50 -8.43 -27.42
CA LEU A 210 1.55 -9.09 -26.63
C LEU A 210 1.38 -8.82 -25.14
N SER A 211 1.09 -7.59 -24.75
CA SER A 211 0.82 -7.25 -23.35
C SER A 211 -0.42 -7.96 -22.81
N THR A 212 -1.46 -8.09 -23.62
CA THR A 212 -2.69 -8.80 -23.25
C THR A 212 -2.44 -10.29 -23.11
N GLU A 213 -1.70 -10.89 -24.04
CA GLU A 213 -1.34 -12.31 -23.97
C GLU A 213 -0.50 -12.61 -22.72
N ALA A 214 0.57 -11.85 -22.48
CA ALA A 214 1.41 -12.00 -21.29
C ALA A 214 0.62 -11.79 -19.98
N TYR A 215 -0.31 -10.83 -19.96
CA TYR A 215 -1.19 -10.60 -18.83
C TYR A 215 -2.11 -11.80 -18.57
N ASN A 216 -2.68 -12.39 -19.61
CA ASN A 216 -3.59 -13.53 -19.50
C ASN A 216 -2.90 -14.83 -19.07
N GLN A 217 -1.58 -14.92 -19.25
CA GLN A 217 -0.76 -16.04 -18.74
C GLN A 217 -0.56 -15.99 -17.22
N GLN A 218 -0.79 -14.83 -16.58
CA GLN A 218 -0.72 -14.72 -15.13
C GLN A 218 -1.86 -15.48 -14.46
N PRO A 219 -1.66 -16.02 -13.25
CA PRO A 219 -2.76 -16.54 -12.45
C PRO A 219 -3.86 -15.49 -12.26
N VAL A 220 -5.11 -15.95 -12.18
CA VAL A 220 -6.31 -15.07 -12.09
C VAL A 220 -6.21 -14.09 -10.90
N GLN A 221 -5.59 -14.51 -9.80
CA GLN A 221 -5.38 -13.71 -8.60
C GLN A 221 -4.45 -12.52 -8.85
N ASP A 222 -3.39 -12.75 -9.62
CA ASP A 222 -2.39 -11.73 -9.96
C ASP A 222 -3.00 -10.76 -10.98
N GLN A 223 -3.79 -11.28 -11.92
CA GLN A 223 -4.58 -10.46 -12.84
C GLN A 223 -5.47 -9.46 -12.08
N TRP A 224 -6.21 -9.92 -11.06
CA TRP A 224 -7.06 -9.06 -10.24
C TRP A 224 -6.25 -8.06 -9.41
N THR A 225 -5.17 -8.52 -8.77
CA THR A 225 -4.27 -7.66 -7.99
C THR A 225 -3.72 -6.51 -8.84
N LEU A 226 -3.26 -6.82 -10.05
CA LEU A 226 -2.78 -5.83 -11.01
C LEU A 226 -3.89 -4.89 -11.49
N ARG A 227 -5.11 -5.39 -11.73
CA ARG A 227 -6.27 -4.53 -12.08
C ARG A 227 -6.62 -3.56 -10.98
N VAL A 228 -6.65 -4.01 -9.73
CA VAL A 228 -6.93 -3.14 -8.58
C VAL A 228 -5.85 -2.08 -8.46
N ALA A 229 -4.57 -2.47 -8.52
CA ALA A 229 -3.45 -1.54 -8.49
C ALA A 229 -3.49 -0.51 -9.64
N HIS A 230 -3.93 -0.92 -10.83
CA HIS A 230 -3.96 -0.05 -12.01
C HIS A 230 -5.18 0.89 -12.04
N TYR A 231 -6.40 0.35 -11.91
CA TYR A 231 -7.64 1.11 -12.11
C TYR A 231 -8.17 1.76 -10.84
N ILE A 232 -7.89 1.17 -9.66
CA ILE A 232 -8.45 1.60 -8.38
C ILE A 232 -7.34 1.63 -7.31
N PRO A 233 -6.23 2.36 -7.54
CA PRO A 233 -5.04 2.28 -6.69
C PRO A 233 -5.31 2.64 -5.22
N TRP A 234 -6.32 3.50 -4.96
CA TRP A 234 -6.74 3.86 -3.60
C TRP A 234 -7.31 2.69 -2.79
N LEU A 235 -7.72 1.60 -3.45
CA LEU A 235 -8.23 0.39 -2.81
C LEU A 235 -7.14 -0.67 -2.59
N THR A 236 -5.92 -0.44 -3.09
CA THR A 236 -4.82 -1.44 -3.03
C THR A 236 -4.49 -1.87 -1.60
N TYR A 237 -4.46 -0.93 -0.64
CA TYR A 237 -4.24 -1.25 0.76
C TYR A 237 -5.33 -2.17 1.31
N TRP A 238 -6.60 -1.81 1.07
CA TRP A 238 -7.72 -2.63 1.49
C TRP A 238 -7.66 -4.02 0.85
N TRP A 239 -7.41 -4.10 -0.46
CA TRP A 239 -7.28 -5.36 -1.20
C TRP A 239 -6.22 -6.28 -0.58
N ASN A 240 -5.03 -5.74 -0.32
CA ASN A 240 -3.90 -6.51 0.24
C ASN A 240 -4.09 -6.89 1.72
N THR A 241 -5.07 -6.31 2.43
CA THR A 241 -5.36 -6.64 3.83
C THR A 241 -6.54 -7.60 3.98
N GLN A 242 -7.25 -7.94 2.90
CA GLN A 242 -8.38 -8.86 2.97
C GLN A 242 -7.91 -10.32 2.99
N LYS A 243 -8.54 -11.13 3.87
CA LYS A 243 -8.35 -12.59 3.91
C LYS A 243 -9.29 -13.35 2.97
N TRP A 244 -10.23 -12.65 2.35
CA TRP A 244 -11.29 -13.23 1.52
C TRP A 244 -10.84 -13.55 0.10
N PHE A 245 -9.80 -12.88 -0.37
CA PHE A 245 -9.20 -13.13 -1.67
C PHE A 245 -7.93 -13.97 -1.48
N PRO A 246 -7.63 -14.91 -2.38
CA PRO A 246 -6.32 -15.53 -2.35
C PRO A 246 -5.29 -14.44 -2.63
N SER A 247 -4.28 -14.35 -1.76
CA SER A 247 -3.11 -13.49 -1.96
C SER A 247 -2.46 -13.78 -3.31
N SER A 248 -1.67 -12.84 -3.83
CA SER A 248 -0.97 -13.05 -5.11
C SER A 248 -0.17 -14.36 -5.07
N HIS A 249 0.05 -15.00 -6.22
CA HIS A 249 0.85 -16.24 -6.24
C HIS A 249 2.25 -16.01 -5.67
N GLN A 250 2.81 -14.82 -5.91
CA GLN A 250 4.06 -14.35 -5.32
C GLN A 250 4.03 -14.45 -3.78
N ASP A 251 2.93 -14.05 -3.13
CA ASP A 251 2.78 -14.16 -1.69
C ASP A 251 2.75 -15.62 -1.23
N ARG A 252 2.08 -16.53 -1.98
CA ARG A 252 1.95 -17.95 -1.62
C ARG A 252 3.26 -18.74 -1.75
N GLU A 253 4.04 -18.51 -2.80
CA GLU A 253 5.32 -19.21 -2.99
C GLU A 253 6.44 -18.66 -2.10
N LEU A 254 6.38 -17.37 -1.73
CA LEU A 254 7.37 -16.77 -0.82
C LEU A 254 7.08 -17.05 0.65
N ILE A 255 5.85 -17.38 1.06
CA ILE A 255 5.50 -17.62 2.48
C ILE A 255 6.39 -18.69 3.15
N PRO A 256 6.69 -19.88 2.57
CA PRO A 256 7.50 -20.88 3.28
C PRO A 256 8.96 -20.42 3.54
N HIS A 257 9.57 -19.70 2.60
CA HIS A 257 10.97 -19.26 2.70
C HIS A 257 11.14 -17.93 3.45
N SER A 258 10.19 -17.00 3.33
CA SER A 258 10.19 -15.71 4.04
C SER A 258 9.73 -15.82 5.51
N VAL A 259 8.91 -16.83 5.87
CA VAL A 259 8.49 -17.05 7.26
C VAL A 259 9.67 -17.47 8.17
N SER A 260 10.68 -18.16 7.63
CA SER A 260 11.88 -18.51 8.39
C SER A 260 12.73 -17.28 8.75
N MET A 261 12.81 -16.27 7.87
CA MET A 261 13.53 -15.02 8.15
C MET A 261 12.68 -13.98 8.88
N ARG A 262 11.34 -14.06 8.78
CA ARG A 262 10.41 -13.19 9.50
C ARG A 262 10.65 -13.19 11.00
N LYS A 263 10.95 -14.35 11.61
CA LYS A 263 11.19 -14.46 13.06
C LYS A 263 12.39 -13.65 13.57
N GLU A 264 13.31 -13.25 12.70
CA GLU A 264 14.52 -12.52 13.12
C GLU A 264 14.41 -10.99 12.95
N TYR A 265 13.44 -10.51 12.17
CA TYR A 265 13.28 -9.09 11.81
C TYR A 265 11.84 -8.54 11.96
N GLU A 266 10.98 -9.23 12.71
CA GLU A 266 9.50 -9.14 12.69
C GLU A 266 8.83 -7.88 13.26
N VAL A 267 9.46 -6.71 13.19
CA VAL A 267 8.75 -5.45 13.50
C VAL A 267 9.26 -4.39 12.55
N LYS A 268 8.52 -4.08 11.46
CA LYS A 268 8.46 -2.73 10.82
C LYS A 268 7.96 -2.69 9.37
N CYS A 269 7.79 -3.80 8.65
CA CYS A 269 7.25 -3.75 7.29
C CYS A 269 5.77 -4.12 7.28
N LEU A 270 4.91 -3.12 7.50
CA LEU A 270 3.54 -2.93 6.97
C LEU A 270 2.94 -1.63 7.55
#